data_AF-A0AAV6TWN1-F1
#
_entry.id   AF-A0AAV6TWN1-F1
#
_cell.length_a   1.000
_cell.length_b   1.000
_cell.length_c   1.000
_cell.angle_alpha   90.00
_cell.angle_beta   90.00
_cell.angle_gamma   90.00
#
_symmetry.space_group_name_H-M   'P 1'
#
loop_
_entity.id
_entity.type
_entity.pdbx_description
1 polymer ?
#
loop_
_entity_poly.entity_id
_entity_poly.type
_entity_poly.pdbx_seq_one_letter_code
_entity_poly.pdbx_strand_id
1 'polypeptide(L)'
;MFKKTNSGQLWNLAQDHNYCRNAFRHNSQYSHDVTGYVAGFVVKKLCAYICCTQCISAVVKQSKMPSPLLKRKNRGGLNLPSGDVTSVCKLAEKIFRIANASGKLDIRNIMHRLITDALSDISSRRIDVFASLRKHSLDHAPQDNHRLFLIKAVLFECFKIRLCRAGKMETEKLQGNKSRSI
;
A
#
# COMPACT_ATOMS: atom_id res chain seq x y z
N MET A 1 37.72 18.80 -43.50
CA MET A 1 38.08 17.86 -42.42
C MET A 1 37.44 18.37 -41.13
N PHE A 2 36.63 17.55 -40.44
CA PHE A 2 36.04 17.75 -39.10
C PHE A 2 35.04 18.93 -38.93
N LYS A 3 33.86 18.82 -38.30
CA LYS A 3 33.07 17.72 -37.69
C LYS A 3 31.64 18.29 -37.53
N LYS A 4 30.61 17.51 -37.88
CA LYS A 4 29.19 17.85 -37.66
C LYS A 4 28.92 18.02 -36.16
N THR A 5 28.40 19.17 -35.74
CA THR A 5 27.78 19.34 -34.42
C THR A 5 26.41 18.67 -34.44
N ASN A 6 26.32 17.59 -33.67
CA ASN A 6 25.15 16.73 -33.54
C ASN A 6 24.07 17.48 -32.74
N SER A 7 23.00 17.93 -33.40
CA SER A 7 21.80 18.50 -32.78
C SER A 7 20.95 17.41 -32.10
N GLY A 8 21.57 16.64 -31.21
CA GLY A 8 21.03 15.42 -30.59
C GLY A 8 21.17 15.39 -29.07
N GLN A 9 21.17 16.55 -28.39
CA GLN A 9 21.31 16.61 -26.93
C GLN A 9 20.28 17.55 -26.26
N LEU A 10 19.00 17.42 -26.61
CA LEU A 10 17.91 18.11 -25.87
C LEU A 10 16.76 17.20 -25.43
N TRP A 11 16.91 15.87 -25.51
CA TRP A 11 15.87 14.90 -25.14
C TRP A 11 16.34 13.81 -24.19
N ASN A 12 16.97 14.14 -23.06
CA ASN A 12 17.31 13.09 -22.07
C ASN A 12 17.31 13.47 -20.59
N LEU A 13 16.70 14.59 -20.18
CA LEU A 13 16.50 14.91 -18.75
C LEU A 13 15.13 14.49 -18.20
N ALA A 14 14.20 14.03 -19.05
CA ALA A 14 12.88 13.58 -18.63
C ALA A 14 12.76 12.04 -18.45
N GLN A 15 13.82 11.28 -18.73
CA GLN A 15 13.81 9.81 -18.62
C GLN A 15 14.47 9.26 -17.35
N ASP A 16 15.18 10.07 -16.57
CA ASP A 16 15.89 9.61 -15.37
C ASP A 16 14.98 9.29 -14.18
N HIS A 17 13.72 9.76 -14.21
CA HIS A 17 12.71 9.40 -13.20
C HIS A 17 11.86 8.19 -13.60
N ASN A 18 12.31 7.36 -14.55
CA ASN A 18 11.61 6.15 -14.94
C ASN A 18 12.06 4.89 -14.17
N TYR A 19 12.37 5.02 -12.88
CA TYR A 19 12.46 3.86 -11.97
C TYR A 19 11.11 3.11 -11.84
N CYS A 20 10.02 3.70 -12.32
CA CYS A 20 8.64 3.24 -12.10
C CYS A 20 8.16 2.16 -13.08
N ARG A 21 8.72 2.06 -14.31
CA ARG A 21 8.20 1.12 -15.32
C ARG A 21 8.75 -0.30 -15.17
N ASN A 22 9.96 -0.46 -14.65
CA ASN A 22 10.59 -1.76 -14.36
C ASN A 22 10.47 -2.19 -12.87
N ALA A 23 9.68 -1.47 -12.08
CA ALA A 23 9.52 -1.66 -10.62
C ALA A 23 8.74 -2.93 -10.20
N PHE A 24 8.38 -3.81 -11.14
CA PHE A 24 7.74 -5.09 -10.83
C PHE A 24 8.62 -6.02 -9.99
N ARG A 25 9.96 -5.89 -10.10
CA ARG A 25 10.92 -6.72 -9.36
C ARG A 25 11.65 -6.02 -8.22
N HIS A 26 11.71 -4.68 -8.21
CA HIS A 26 12.47 -3.97 -7.18
C HIS A 26 11.65 -3.81 -5.89
N ASN A 27 11.66 -4.88 -5.10
CA ASN A 27 11.37 -4.87 -3.67
C ASN A 27 12.50 -4.16 -2.90
N SER A 28 12.74 -2.89 -3.23
CA SER A 28 13.83 -2.10 -2.67
C SER A 28 13.60 -1.83 -1.19
N GLN A 29 14.69 -1.61 -0.44
CA GLN A 29 14.60 -1.19 0.96
C GLN A 29 13.74 0.07 1.12
N TYR A 30 13.81 0.99 0.16
CA TYR A 30 12.93 2.15 0.10
C TYR A 30 11.44 1.78 0.04
N SER A 31 11.05 0.82 -0.82
CA SER A 31 9.66 0.38 -0.93
C SER A 31 9.17 -0.29 0.36
N HIS A 32 10.04 -1.05 1.03
CA HIS A 32 9.76 -1.60 2.35
C HIS A 32 9.54 -0.50 3.40
N ASP A 33 10.39 0.52 3.42
CA ASP A 33 10.32 1.59 4.39
C ASP A 33 9.06 2.44 4.23
N VAL A 34 8.69 2.74 2.97
CA VAL A 34 7.43 3.40 2.62
C VAL A 34 6.23 2.55 3.06
N THR A 35 6.26 1.25 2.79
CA THR A 35 5.15 0.36 3.18
C THR A 35 5.02 0.29 4.71
N GLY A 36 6.13 0.24 5.45
CA GLY A 36 6.12 0.32 6.92
C GLY A 36 5.55 1.63 7.45
N TYR A 37 5.87 2.76 6.81
CA TYR A 37 5.28 4.06 7.15
C TYR A 37 3.77 4.09 6.88
N VAL A 38 3.32 3.59 5.72
CA VAL A 38 1.90 3.48 5.38
C VAL A 38 1.17 2.57 6.38
N ALA A 39 1.78 1.45 6.76
CA ALA A 39 1.23 0.55 7.78
C ALA A 39 0.99 1.26 9.11
N GLY A 40 1.94 2.09 9.59
CA GLY A 40 1.76 2.88 10.81
C GLY A 40 0.60 3.89 10.71
N PHE A 41 0.41 4.51 9.55
CA PHE A 41 -0.75 5.38 9.30
C PHE A 41 -2.07 4.61 9.27
N VAL A 42 -2.08 3.43 8.65
CA VAL A 42 -3.25 2.54 8.61
C VAL A 42 -3.65 2.11 10.01
N VAL A 43 -2.69 1.73 10.87
CA VAL A 43 -2.96 1.44 12.29
C VAL A 43 -3.57 2.63 13.00
N LYS A 44 -3.01 3.83 12.81
CA LYS A 44 -3.57 5.05 13.39
C LYS A 44 -5.05 5.23 13.00
N LYS A 45 -5.38 5.00 11.72
CA LYS A 45 -6.76 5.09 11.24
C LYS A 45 -7.65 4.02 11.86
N LEU A 46 -7.23 2.76 11.83
CA LEU A 46 -7.96 1.63 12.41
C LEU A 46 -8.28 1.83 13.90
N CYS A 47 -7.31 2.30 14.68
CA CYS A 47 -7.51 2.57 16.11
C CYS A 47 -8.55 3.67 16.39
N ALA A 48 -8.87 4.52 15.42
CA ALA A 48 -9.88 5.57 15.59
C ALA A 48 -11.32 5.06 15.48
N TYR A 49 -11.55 3.85 14.91
CA TYR A 49 -12.90 3.32 14.69
C TYR A 49 -13.12 1.86 15.12
N ILE A 50 -12.07 1.09 15.39
CA ILE A 50 -12.23 -0.25 15.98
C ILE A 50 -12.46 -0.10 17.49
N CYS A 51 -13.53 -0.71 18.02
CA CYS A 51 -13.83 -0.71 19.46
C CYS A 51 -13.30 -1.96 20.18
N CYS A 52 -13.07 -3.07 19.46
CA CYS A 52 -12.62 -4.32 20.07
C CYS A 52 -11.15 -4.21 20.54
N THR A 53 -10.93 -4.32 21.84
CA THR A 53 -9.60 -4.22 22.47
C THR A 53 -8.63 -5.28 21.97
N GLN A 54 -9.09 -6.53 21.81
CA GLN A 54 -8.27 -7.62 21.28
C GLN A 54 -7.82 -7.36 19.83
N CYS A 55 -8.72 -6.82 18.99
CA CYS A 55 -8.38 -6.42 17.63
C CYS A 55 -7.38 -5.26 17.61
N ILE A 56 -7.56 -4.24 18.47
CA ILE A 56 -6.59 -3.14 18.59
C ILE A 56 -5.21 -3.68 18.99
N SER A 57 -5.13 -4.55 20.00
CA SER A 57 -3.88 -5.15 20.45
C SER A 57 -3.19 -5.96 19.35
N ALA A 58 -3.95 -6.66 18.50
CA ALA A 58 -3.42 -7.40 17.36
C ALA A 58 -2.83 -6.49 16.27
N VAL A 59 -3.36 -5.27 16.10
CA VAL A 59 -2.91 -4.29 15.09
C VAL A 59 -1.72 -3.45 15.59
N VAL A 60 -1.71 -3.07 16.87
CA VAL A 60 -0.74 -2.11 17.47
C VAL A 60 0.53 -2.80 18.00
N LYS A 61 0.65 -4.12 17.90
CA LYS A 61 1.77 -4.87 18.49
C LYS A 61 3.12 -4.29 18.07
N GLN A 62 3.92 -3.86 19.06
CA GLN A 62 5.23 -3.24 18.85
C GLN A 62 6.10 -4.11 17.95
N SER A 63 6.25 -3.72 16.69
CA SER A 63 7.32 -4.25 15.85
C SER A 63 8.64 -3.95 16.54
N LYS A 64 9.43 -5.00 16.82
CA LYS A 64 10.79 -4.85 17.40
C LYS A 64 11.69 -3.99 16.51
N MET A 65 11.38 -3.92 15.20
CA MET A 65 12.16 -3.22 14.19
C MET A 65 11.22 -2.38 13.29
N PRO A 66 10.84 -1.16 13.71
CA PRO A 66 10.11 -0.26 12.82
C PRO A 66 11.00 0.23 11.67
N SER A 67 10.39 0.50 10.51
CA SER A 67 11.15 0.98 9.35
C SER A 67 11.87 2.31 9.68
N PRO A 68 13.08 2.55 9.14
CA PRO A 68 13.80 3.81 9.31
C PRO A 68 12.94 5.03 8.97
N LEU A 69 12.14 4.96 7.90
CA LEU A 69 11.23 6.03 7.52
C LEU A 69 10.13 6.27 8.56
N LEU A 70 9.54 5.20 9.11
CA LEU A 70 8.57 5.32 10.19
C LEU A 70 9.24 5.94 11.43
N LYS A 71 10.42 5.48 11.85
CA LYS A 71 11.17 6.08 12.97
C LYS A 71 11.40 7.58 12.75
N ARG A 72 11.83 7.98 11.55
CA ARG A 72 12.13 9.38 11.22
C ARG A 72 10.89 10.26 11.11
N LYS A 73 9.76 9.73 10.61
CA LYS A 73 8.51 10.48 10.40
C LYS A 73 7.52 10.35 11.56
N ASN A 74 7.76 9.45 12.51
CA ASN A 74 6.95 9.31 13.71
C ASN A 74 7.23 10.47 14.67
N ARG A 75 6.53 11.59 14.48
CA ARG A 75 6.56 12.76 15.36
C ARG A 75 5.69 12.56 16.62
N GLY A 76 5.73 11.37 17.20
CA GLY A 76 4.86 10.96 18.32
C GLY A 76 3.40 10.68 17.95
N GLY A 77 3.02 10.84 16.68
CA GLY A 77 1.62 10.76 16.23
C GLY A 77 1.26 9.53 15.41
N LEU A 78 2.18 8.57 15.18
CA LEU A 78 1.91 7.32 14.47
C LEU A 78 2.12 6.12 15.42
N ASN A 79 1.24 5.13 15.27
CA ASN A 79 1.36 3.87 15.99
C ASN A 79 2.34 2.94 15.27
N LEU A 80 3.05 2.11 16.05
CA LEU A 80 3.88 1.06 15.49
C LEU A 80 2.97 -0.08 15.00
N PRO A 81 3.03 -0.44 13.70
CA PRO A 81 2.21 -1.52 13.18
C PRO A 81 2.75 -2.89 13.64
N SER A 82 1.84 -3.84 13.81
CA SER A 82 2.22 -5.23 13.97
C SER A 82 2.85 -5.81 12.70
N GLY A 83 3.60 -6.92 12.85
CA GLY A 83 4.19 -7.65 11.72
C GLY A 83 3.13 -8.12 10.73
N ASP A 84 1.95 -8.48 11.23
CA ASP A 84 0.81 -8.92 10.43
C ASP A 84 0.26 -7.78 9.57
N VAL A 85 0.02 -6.61 10.16
CA VAL A 85 -0.43 -5.41 9.41
C VAL A 85 0.59 -5.04 8.33
N THR A 86 1.87 -5.06 8.68
CA THR A 86 2.95 -4.75 7.73
C THR A 86 2.97 -5.74 6.57
N SER A 87 2.77 -7.03 6.85
CA SER A 87 2.71 -8.09 5.83
C SER A 87 1.48 -7.94 4.92
N VAL A 88 0.31 -7.64 5.49
CA VAL A 88 -0.91 -7.38 4.73
C VAL A 88 -0.74 -6.17 3.81
N CYS A 89 -0.16 -5.07 4.29
CA CYS A 89 0.07 -3.90 3.44
C CYS A 89 1.16 -4.11 2.38
N LYS A 90 2.16 -4.97 2.61
CA LYS A 90 3.09 -5.42 1.56
C LYS A 90 2.37 -6.22 0.47
N LEU A 91 1.47 -7.11 0.87
CA LEU A 91 0.64 -7.85 -0.08
C LEU A 91 -0.29 -6.91 -0.87
N ALA A 92 -0.95 -5.99 -0.19
CA ALA A 92 -1.80 -4.97 -0.81
C ALA A 92 -1.00 -4.15 -1.84
N GLU A 93 0.22 -3.71 -1.48
CA GLU A 93 1.10 -2.98 -2.39
C GLU A 93 1.42 -3.77 -3.65
N LYS A 94 1.75 -5.06 -3.50
CA LYS A 94 2.03 -5.95 -4.62
C LYS A 94 0.82 -6.05 -5.55
N ILE A 95 -0.37 -6.30 -5.01
CA ILE A 95 -1.61 -6.46 -5.79
C ILE A 95 -1.97 -5.16 -6.50
N PHE A 96 -1.90 -4.03 -5.80
CA PHE A 96 -2.13 -2.72 -6.39
C PHE A 96 -1.18 -2.45 -7.56
N ARG A 97 0.10 -2.77 -7.43
CA ARG A 97 1.09 -2.60 -8.52
C ARG A 97 0.77 -3.46 -9.73
N ILE A 98 0.40 -4.73 -9.52
CA ILE A 98 -0.01 -5.62 -10.61
C ILE A 98 -1.22 -5.05 -11.34
N ALA A 99 -2.25 -4.60 -10.61
CA ALA A 99 -3.45 -4.01 -11.19
C ALA A 99 -3.13 -2.71 -11.95
N ASN A 100 -2.31 -1.83 -11.37
CA ASN A 100 -1.89 -0.57 -11.97
C ASN A 100 -1.16 -0.78 -13.30
N ALA A 101 -0.18 -1.66 -13.31
CA ALA A 101 0.61 -1.91 -14.51
C ALA A 101 -0.13 -2.75 -15.56
N SER A 102 -1.18 -3.48 -15.17
CA SER A 102 -2.12 -4.11 -16.11
C SER A 102 -3.12 -3.11 -16.71
N GLY A 103 -3.09 -1.83 -16.32
CA GLY A 103 -4.07 -0.83 -16.74
C GLY A 103 -5.47 -1.06 -16.19
N LYS A 104 -5.61 -1.76 -15.06
CA LYS A 104 -6.91 -2.24 -14.52
C LYS A 104 -7.46 -1.36 -13.39
N LEU A 105 -7.02 -0.11 -13.24
CA LEU A 105 -7.44 0.75 -12.12
C LEU A 105 -8.78 1.47 -12.34
N ASP A 106 -9.22 1.59 -13.59
CA ASP A 106 -10.45 2.24 -14.03
C ASP A 106 -11.67 1.30 -14.03
N ILE A 107 -11.47 0.03 -13.67
CA ILE A 107 -12.53 -0.96 -13.63
C ILE A 107 -13.55 -0.63 -12.53
N ARG A 108 -14.83 -0.79 -12.85
CA ARG A 108 -15.93 -0.68 -11.87
C ARG A 108 -15.67 -1.57 -10.64
N ASN A 109 -15.91 -0.99 -9.46
CA ASN A 109 -15.71 -1.64 -8.16
C ASN A 109 -14.26 -2.08 -7.89
N ILE A 110 -13.28 -1.30 -8.36
CA ILE A 110 -11.84 -1.59 -8.18
C ILE A 110 -11.47 -1.89 -6.72
N MET A 111 -12.01 -1.15 -5.75
CA MET A 111 -11.76 -1.41 -4.32
C MET A 111 -12.13 -2.84 -3.91
N HIS A 112 -13.34 -3.28 -4.27
CA HIS A 112 -13.81 -4.62 -3.96
C HIS A 112 -12.98 -5.70 -4.66
N ARG A 113 -12.59 -5.47 -5.92
CA ARG A 113 -11.74 -6.38 -6.69
C ARG A 113 -10.37 -6.56 -6.04
N LEU A 114 -9.69 -5.46 -5.71
CA LEU A 114 -8.38 -5.49 -5.06
C LEU A 114 -8.43 -6.21 -3.70
N ILE A 115 -9.48 -5.99 -2.91
CA ILE A 115 -9.69 -6.70 -1.64
C ILE A 115 -9.92 -8.20 -1.89
N THR A 116 -10.73 -8.56 -2.88
CA THR A 116 -11.01 -9.96 -3.22
C THR A 116 -9.75 -10.68 -3.68
N ASP A 117 -8.95 -10.04 -4.55
CA ASP A 117 -7.67 -10.58 -5.02
C ASP A 117 -6.70 -10.80 -3.86
N ALA A 118 -6.67 -9.87 -2.89
CA ALA A 118 -5.84 -9.99 -1.70
C ALA A 118 -6.28 -11.11 -0.77
N LEU A 119 -7.59 -11.25 -0.53
CA LEU A 119 -8.12 -12.34 0.28
C LEU A 119 -7.91 -13.71 -0.39
N SER A 120 -8.01 -13.77 -1.72
CA SER A 120 -7.71 -14.97 -2.51
C SER A 120 -6.23 -15.36 -2.39
N ASP A 121 -5.31 -14.39 -2.51
CA ASP A 121 -3.86 -14.66 -2.39
C ASP A 121 -3.48 -15.07 -0.94
N ILE A 122 -4.10 -14.48 0.09
CA ILE A 122 -3.93 -14.89 1.50
C ILE A 122 -4.39 -16.34 1.69
N SER A 123 -5.56 -16.69 1.16
CA SER A 123 -6.16 -18.02 1.32
C SER A 123 -5.36 -19.08 0.56
N SER A 124 -4.97 -18.78 -0.68
CA SER A 124 -4.23 -19.71 -1.56
C SER A 124 -2.82 -19.99 -1.03
N ARG A 125 -2.15 -18.99 -0.49
CA ARG A 125 -0.80 -19.13 0.10
C ARG A 125 -0.82 -19.60 1.55
N ARG A 126 -1.99 -19.79 2.15
CA ARG A 126 -2.19 -20.11 3.57
C ARG A 126 -1.40 -19.18 4.51
N ILE A 127 -1.43 -17.87 4.22
CA ILE A 127 -0.75 -16.88 5.06
C ILE A 127 -1.54 -16.74 6.36
N ASP A 128 -0.95 -17.12 7.49
CA ASP A 128 -1.61 -17.00 8.78
C ASP A 128 -1.45 -15.58 9.36
N VAL A 129 -2.35 -14.69 8.95
CA VAL A 129 -2.41 -13.30 9.44
C VAL A 129 -3.26 -13.22 10.69
N PHE A 130 -2.82 -12.52 11.73
CA PHE A 130 -3.54 -12.35 13.00
C PHE A 130 -3.88 -13.69 13.67
N ALA A 131 -2.90 -14.60 13.74
CA ALA A 131 -3.06 -15.92 14.35
C ALA A 131 -3.62 -15.86 15.79
N SER A 132 -3.28 -14.80 16.53
CA SER A 132 -3.78 -14.55 17.90
C SER A 132 -5.30 -14.36 17.96
N LEU A 133 -5.93 -13.91 16.87
CA LEU A 133 -7.38 -13.71 16.79
C LEU A 133 -8.13 -14.96 16.34
N ARG A 134 -7.45 -16.09 16.07
CA ARG A 134 -8.11 -17.32 15.65
C ARG A 134 -9.05 -17.88 16.71
N LYS A 135 -8.67 -17.78 17.99
CA LYS A 135 -9.51 -18.17 19.13
C LYS A 135 -10.62 -17.14 19.40
N HIS A 136 -10.26 -15.85 19.36
CA HIS A 136 -11.21 -14.72 19.47
C HIS A 136 -12.35 -14.79 18.44
N SER A 137 -12.08 -15.31 17.24
CA SER A 137 -13.10 -15.48 16.19
C SER A 137 -14.09 -16.61 16.48
N LEU A 138 -13.78 -17.52 17.40
CA LEU A 138 -14.67 -18.62 17.83
C LEU A 138 -15.58 -18.19 18.98
N ASP A 139 -15.21 -17.14 19.72
CA ASP A 139 -15.96 -16.61 20.85
C ASP A 139 -17.16 -15.73 20.41
N HIS A 140 -17.25 -15.43 19.11
CA HIS A 140 -18.31 -14.64 18.49
C HIS A 140 -19.09 -15.46 17.46
N ALA A 141 -20.28 -14.98 17.09
CA ALA A 141 -21.08 -15.66 16.09
C ALA A 141 -20.32 -15.79 14.75
N PRO A 142 -20.57 -16.83 13.93
CA PRO A 142 -19.83 -17.05 12.68
C PRO A 142 -19.85 -15.86 11.70
N GLN A 143 -20.92 -15.07 11.73
CA GLN A 143 -21.09 -13.82 10.98
C GLN A 143 -20.16 -12.69 11.47
N ASP A 144 -19.71 -12.74 12.72
CA ASP A 144 -18.84 -11.78 13.39
C ASP A 144 -17.38 -12.24 13.39
N ASN A 145 -16.89 -12.63 12.21
CA ASN A 145 -15.49 -13.01 12.04
C ASN A 145 -14.59 -11.77 12.06
N HIS A 146 -14.32 -11.26 13.27
CA HIS A 146 -13.51 -10.07 13.53
C HIS A 146 -12.16 -10.13 12.82
N ARG A 147 -11.55 -11.31 12.71
CA ARG A 147 -10.29 -11.49 11.99
C ARG A 147 -10.43 -11.14 10.51
N LEU A 148 -11.45 -11.65 9.82
CA LEU A 148 -11.69 -11.31 8.41
C LEU A 148 -12.05 -9.84 8.23
N PHE A 149 -12.87 -9.27 9.11
CA PHE A 149 -13.18 -7.84 9.07
C PHE A 149 -11.94 -6.97 9.28
N LEU A 150 -11.05 -7.37 10.19
CA LEU A 150 -9.80 -6.67 10.44
C LEU A 150 -8.89 -6.69 9.22
N ILE A 151 -8.72 -7.85 8.57
CA ILE A 151 -7.93 -7.97 7.33
C ILE A 151 -8.52 -7.08 6.24
N LYS A 152 -9.84 -7.14 6.03
CA LYS A 152 -10.55 -6.29 5.06
C LYS A 152 -10.36 -4.80 5.37
N ALA A 153 -10.42 -4.40 6.64
CA ALA A 153 -10.23 -3.00 7.05
C ALA A 153 -8.80 -2.50 6.79
N VAL A 154 -7.78 -3.32 7.09
CA VAL A 154 -6.38 -3.01 6.76
C VAL A 154 -6.20 -2.85 5.24
N LEU A 155 -6.71 -3.81 4.46
CA LEU A 155 -6.64 -3.78 3.00
C LEU A 155 -7.35 -2.54 2.43
N PHE A 156 -8.54 -2.23 2.94
CA PHE A 156 -9.32 -1.08 2.51
C PHE A 156 -8.55 0.23 2.69
N GLU A 157 -7.99 0.48 3.87
CA GLU A 157 -7.21 1.69 4.12
C GLU A 157 -5.93 1.73 3.26
N CYS A 158 -5.23 0.60 3.11
CA CYS A 158 -4.04 0.52 2.27
C CYS A 158 -4.36 0.81 0.77
N PHE A 159 -5.43 0.23 0.22
CA PHE A 159 -5.84 0.48 -1.17
C PHE A 159 -6.39 1.89 -1.39
N LYS A 160 -7.16 2.42 -0.44
CA LYS A 160 -7.68 3.80 -0.50
C LYS A 160 -6.56 4.81 -0.67
N ILE A 161 -5.50 4.72 0.15
CA ILE A 161 -4.33 5.61 0.05
C ILE A 161 -3.68 5.53 -1.34
N ARG A 162 -3.56 4.31 -1.88
CA ARG A 162 -2.91 4.08 -3.18
C ARG A 162 -3.73 4.58 -4.36
N LEU A 163 -5.04 4.33 -4.36
CA LEU A 163 -5.94 4.81 -5.39
C LEU A 163 -6.06 6.35 -5.37
N CYS A 164 -6.17 6.97 -4.19
CA CYS A 164 -6.16 8.43 -4.07
C CYS A 164 -4.87 9.03 -4.66
N ARG A 165 -3.72 8.43 -4.36
CA ARG A 165 -2.44 8.87 -4.93
C ARG A 165 -2.41 8.69 -6.45
N ALA A 166 -2.88 7.56 -6.97
CA ALA A 166 -2.94 7.31 -8.41
C ALA A 166 -3.83 8.32 -9.13
N GLY A 167 -5.04 8.57 -8.62
CA GLY A 167 -5.95 9.58 -9.17
C GLY A 167 -5.34 10.99 -9.16
N LYS A 168 -4.61 11.35 -8.09
CA LYS A 168 -3.90 12.63 -8.04
C LYS A 168 -2.82 12.74 -9.12
N MET A 169 -2.01 11.68 -9.30
CA MET A 169 -0.97 11.67 -10.34
C MET A 169 -1.56 11.78 -11.75
N GLU A 170 -2.68 11.11 -12.04
CA GLU A 170 -3.34 11.27 -13.35
C GLU A 170 -3.91 12.67 -13.54
N THR A 171 -4.50 13.26 -12.49
CA THR A 171 -5.02 14.63 -12.54
C THR A 171 -3.91 15.65 -12.80
N GLU A 172 -2.77 15.51 -12.12
CA GLU A 172 -1.60 16.39 -12.29
C GLU A 172 -1.04 16.32 -13.73
N LYS A 173 -1.01 15.12 -14.34
CA LYS A 173 -0.61 14.96 -15.76
C LYS A 173 -1.56 15.67 -16.71
N LEU A 174 -2.87 15.53 -16.50
CA LEU A 174 -3.89 16.17 -17.33
C LEU A 174 -3.83 17.70 -17.21
N GLN A 175 -3.56 18.23 -16.02
CA GLN A 175 -3.41 19.67 -15.78
C GLN A 175 -2.10 20.21 -16.37
N GLY A 176 -0.99 19.50 -16.22
CA GLY A 176 0.31 19.90 -16.79
C GLY A 176 0.33 19.94 -18.32
N ASN A 177 -0.51 19.13 -18.98
CA ASN A 177 -0.66 19.20 -20.44
C ASN A 177 -1.43 20.46 -20.88
N LYS A 178 -2.37 20.98 -20.07
CA LYS A 178 -3.13 22.19 -20.40
C LYS A 178 -2.28 23.46 -20.31
N SER A 179 -1.33 23.53 -19.39
CA SER A 179 -0.45 24.70 -19.22
C SER A 179 0.72 24.77 -20.21
N ARG A 180 0.93 23.73 -21.04
CA ARG A 180 1.96 23.70 -22.10
C ARG A 180 1.41 23.93 -23.52
N SER A 181 0.11 24.14 -23.66
CA SER A 181 -0.57 24.39 -24.94
C SER A 181 -0.98 25.86 -25.14
N ILE A 182 -0.37 26.77 -24.39
CA ILE A 182 -0.48 28.23 -24.54
C ILE A 182 0.93 28.74 -24.91
#